data_AF-A0A353GNF9-F1
#
_entry.id   AF-A0A353GNF9-F1
#
_cell.length_a   1.000
_cell.length_b   1.000
_cell.length_c   1.000
_cell.angle_alpha   90.00
_cell.angle_beta   90.00
_cell.angle_gamma   90.00
#
_symmetry.space_group_name_H-M   'P 1'
#
loop_
_entity.id
_entity.type
_entity.pdbx_description
1 polymer ?
#
loop_
_entity_poly.entity_id
_entity_poly.type
_entity_poly.pdbx_seq_one_letter_code
_entity_poly.pdbx_strand_id
1 'polypeptide(L)' 'RSNAKAEYGQFTTNVKGIFAAGDMRRGQSLVVWAINEGLGAARECDRFL' A
#
# COMPACT_ATOMS: atom_id res chain seq x y z
N ARG A 1 7.28 -0.61 -15.25
CA ARG A 1 7.27 -0.08 -13.86
C ARG A 1 7.40 -1.26 -12.91
N SER A 2 8.30 -1.19 -11.93
CA SER A 2 8.64 -2.24 -10.95
C SER A 2 7.80 -2.17 -9.66
N ASN A 3 6.66 -1.48 -9.69
CA ASN A 3 5.83 -1.25 -8.51
C ASN A 3 5.17 -2.55 -8.04
N ALA A 4 5.03 -2.69 -6.74
CA ALA A 4 4.30 -3.79 -6.14
C ALA A 4 2.83 -3.73 -6.55
N LYS A 5 2.26 -4.87 -6.94
CA LYS A 5 0.82 -4.99 -7.19
C LYS A 5 0.10 -4.99 -5.85
N ALA A 6 -0.36 -3.83 -5.41
CA ALA A 6 -1.25 -3.69 -4.27
C ALA A 6 -2.40 -2.74 -4.63
N GLU A 7 -3.62 -3.27 -4.58
CA GLU A 7 -4.82 -2.53 -4.96
C GLU A 7 -5.11 -1.43 -3.94
N TYR A 8 -5.60 -0.28 -4.41
CA TYR A 8 -5.96 0.81 -3.52
C TYR A 8 -7.12 0.37 -2.61
N GLY A 9 -6.96 0.52 -1.30
CA GLY A 9 -7.96 0.09 -0.33
C GLY A 9 -7.73 -1.30 0.25
N GLN A 10 -6.98 -2.18 -0.43
CA GLN A 10 -6.58 -3.50 0.10
C GLN A 10 -5.11 -3.53 0.51
N PHE A 11 -4.24 -2.79 -0.19
CA PHE A 11 -2.81 -2.64 0.10
C PHE A 11 -1.98 -3.93 0.21
N THR A 12 -2.59 -5.11 0.07
CA THR A 12 -1.94 -6.42 0.05
C THR A 12 -1.19 -6.62 -1.26
N THR A 13 0.01 -7.19 -1.15
CA THR A 13 0.77 -7.63 -2.31
C THR A 13 0.40 -9.08 -2.69
N ASN A 14 1.07 -9.62 -3.69
CA ASN A 14 0.97 -11.03 -4.06
C ASN A 14 1.55 -11.99 -2.99
N VAL A 15 2.25 -11.47 -1.99
CA VAL A 15 2.79 -12.25 -0.88
C VAL A 15 1.93 -12.01 0.36
N LYS A 16 1.40 -13.09 0.94
CA LYS A 16 0.54 -13.04 2.13
C LYS A 16 1.25 -12.35 3.29
N GLY A 17 0.58 -11.39 3.92
CA GLY A 17 1.13 -10.62 5.04
C GLY A 17 2.13 -9.52 4.66
N ILE A 18 2.34 -9.29 3.35
CA ILE A 18 3.15 -8.16 2.86
C ILE A 18 2.22 -7.12 2.23
N PHE A 19 2.35 -5.88 2.69
CA PHE A 19 1.56 -4.74 2.26
C PHE A 19 2.45 -3.68 1.61
N ALA A 20 1.90 -2.92 0.66
CA ALA A 20 2.61 -1.84 -0.02
C ALA A 20 1.74 -0.60 -0.18
N ALA A 21 2.35 0.58 -0.02
CA ALA A 21 1.72 1.89 -0.11
C ALA A 21 2.65 2.92 -0.75
N GLY A 22 2.11 4.08 -1.13
CA GLY A 22 2.89 5.20 -1.63
C GLY A 22 3.54 4.90 -2.98
N ASP A 23 4.73 5.45 -3.21
CA ASP A 23 5.41 5.37 -4.51
C ASP A 23 5.72 3.94 -4.96
N MET A 24 5.94 3.02 -4.03
CA MET A 24 6.18 1.60 -4.34
C MET A 24 4.93 0.92 -4.93
N ARG A 25 3.74 1.45 -4.67
CA ARG A 25 2.45 0.95 -5.18
C ARG A 25 1.94 1.80 -6.35
N ARG A 26 1.75 3.10 -6.11
CA ARG A 26 1.20 4.07 -7.08
C ARG A 26 2.21 4.49 -8.15
N GLY A 27 3.50 4.53 -7.81
CA GLY A 27 4.53 5.23 -8.57
C GLY A 27 4.66 6.69 -8.10
N GLN A 28 5.67 7.39 -8.62
CA GLN A 28 6.00 8.77 -8.22
C GLN A 28 4.75 9.64 -8.10
N SER A 29 4.55 10.20 -6.91
CA SER A 29 3.41 11.05 -6.59
C SER A 29 3.75 12.07 -5.50
N LEU A 30 2.73 12.67 -4.90
CA LEU A 30 2.87 13.63 -3.81
C LEU A 30 3.01 12.91 -2.46
N VAL A 31 3.78 13.48 -1.54
CA VAL A 31 3.95 12.97 -0.17
C VAL A 31 2.61 12.79 0.55
N VAL A 32 1.64 13.69 0.33
CA VAL A 32 0.29 13.58 0.91
C VAL A 32 -0.42 12.27 0.54
N TRP A 33 -0.16 11.75 -0.66
CA TRP A 33 -0.72 10.46 -1.08
C TRP A 33 -0.06 9.31 -0.36
N ALA A 34 1.26 9.35 -0.16
CA ALA A 34 1.96 8.34 0.63
C ALA A 34 1.46 8.30 2.08
N ILE A 35 1.16 9.45 2.68
CA ILE A 35 0.57 9.52 4.04
C ILE A 35 -0.82 8.89 4.08
N ASN A 36 -1.71 9.28 3.16
CA ASN A 36 -3.06 8.74 3.09
C ASN A 36 -3.07 7.22 2.84
N GLU A 37 -2.20 6.74 1.95
CA GLU A 37 -2.08 5.31 1.67
C GLU A 37 -1.42 4.53 2.80
N GLY A 38 -0.48 5.13 3.54
CA GLY A 38 0.12 4.52 4.72
C GLY A 38 -0.92 4.22 5.81
N LEU A 39 -1.87 5.13 6.04
CA LEU A 39 -3.01 4.91 6.94
C LEU A 39 -3.91 3.77 6.46
N GLY A 40 -4.16 3.69 5.15
CA GLY A 40 -4.92 2.60 4.56
C GLY A 40 -4.23 1.24 4.73
N ALA A 41 -2.91 1.18 4.46
CA ALA A 41 -2.12 -0.02 4.67
C ALA A 41 -2.08 -0.45 6.14
N ALA A 42 -1.98 0.49 7.08
CA ALA A 42 -2.04 0.18 8.52
C ALA A 42 -3.37 -0.46 8.93
N ARG A 43 -4.50 0.01 8.38
CA ARG A 43 -5.81 -0.63 8.61
C ARG A 43 -5.89 -2.05 8.06
N GLU A 44 -5.29 -2.30 6.91
CA GLU A 44 -5.29 -3.64 6.31
C GLU A 44 -4.33 -4.59 7.05
N CYS A 45 -3.21 -4.08 7.57
CA CYS A 45 -2.36 -4.81 8.50
C CYS A 45 -3.13 -5.20 9.77
N ASP A 46 -3.91 -4.27 10.34
CA ASP A 46 -4.72 -4.51 11.53
C ASP A 46 -5.82 -5.57 11.29
N ARG A 47 -6.49 -5.53 10.13
CA ARG A 47 -7.48 -6.54 9.72
C ARG A 47 -6.90 -7.92 9.45
N PHE A 48 -5.61 -7.99 9.16
CA PHE A 48 -4.93 -9.24 8.82
C PHE A 48 -4.48 -10.03 10.06
N LEU A 49 -4.32 -9.35 11.20
CA LEU A 49 -4.06 -9.96 12.51
C LEU A 49 -5.33 -10.60 13.09
#